data_AF-A0A4Y2QR12-F1
#
_entry.id   AF-A0A4Y2QR12-F1
#
_cell.length_a   1.000
_cell.length_b   1.000
_cell.length_c   1.000
_cell.angle_alpha   90.00
_cell.angle_beta   90.00
_cell.angle_gamma   90.00
#
_symmetry.space_group_name_H-M   'P 1'
#
loop_
_entity.id
_entity.type
_entity.pdbx_description
1 polymer ?
#
loop_
_entity_poly.entity_id
_entity_poly.type
_entity_poly.pdbx_seq_one_letter_code
_entity_poly.pdbx_strand_id
1 'polypeptide(L)' 'VAKKFLQDIIKRVDGLRAIVITDRDGIPVIKVNAPEIQDPVSKPNFLASVSLAIEQAGKLGNGKTTIICDV' A
#
# COMPACT_ATOMS: atom_id res chain seq x y z
N VAL A 1 0.76 18.97 -4.42
CA VAL A 1 -0.45 18.60 -5.19
C VAL A 1 -0.87 17.15 -4.95
N ALA A 2 -0.02 16.17 -5.27
CA ALA A 2 -0.33 14.74 -5.11
C ALA A 2 -0.80 14.34 -3.69
N LYS A 3 -0.07 14.73 -2.63
CA LYS A 3 -0.47 14.39 -1.25
C LYS A 3 -1.87 14.89 -0.86
N LYS A 4 -2.23 16.12 -1.26
CA LYS A 4 -3.56 16.70 -1.00
C LYS A 4 -4.66 15.94 -1.74
N PHE A 5 -4.42 15.62 -3.01
CA PHE A 5 -5.33 14.81 -3.81
C PHE A 5 -5.58 13.42 -3.19
N LEU A 6 -4.53 12.73 -2.74
CA LEU A 6 -4.67 11.44 -2.06
C LEU A 6 -5.40 11.56 -0.71
N GLN A 7 -5.19 12.66 0.03
CA GLN A 7 -5.92 12.94 1.25
C GLN A 7 -7.42 13.12 1.00
N ASP A 8 -7.79 13.72 -0.14
CA ASP A 8 -9.20 13.86 -0.55
C ASP A 8 -9.81 12.51 -0.96
N ILE A 9 -9.02 11.58 -1.51
CA ILE A 9 -9.48 10.21 -1.81
C ILE A 9 -9.85 9.45 -0.54
N ILE A 10 -9.01 9.52 0.51
CA ILE A 10 -9.29 8.88 1.81
C ILE A 10 -10.67 9.27 2.34
N LYS A 11 -11.08 10.53 2.15
CA LYS A 11 -12.38 11.02 2.63
C LYS A 11 -13.58 10.56 1.78
N ARG A 12 -13.35 10.06 0.56
CA ARG A 12 -14.41 9.68 -0.38
C ARG A 12 -14.72 8.18 -0.37
N VAL A 13 -13.76 7.36 0.06
CA VAL A 13 -13.89 5.91 0.07
C VAL A 13 -14.09 5.45 1.51
N ASP A 14 -15.30 5.00 1.83
CA ASP A 14 -15.58 4.50 3.16
C ASP A 14 -14.71 3.28 3.48
N GLY A 15 -14.20 3.22 4.71
CA GLY A 15 -13.25 2.20 5.14
C GLY A 15 -11.82 2.34 4.60
N LEU A 16 -11.50 3.31 3.72
CA LEU A 16 -10.12 3.55 3.28
C LEU A 16 -9.35 4.35 4.33
N ARG A 17 -8.38 3.71 4.99
CA ARG A 17 -7.70 4.31 6.15
C ARG A 17 -6.32 4.89 5.83
N ALA A 18 -5.62 4.37 4.84
CA ALA A 18 -4.32 4.88 4.41
C ALA A 18 -4.09 4.64 2.92
N ILE A 19 -3.27 5.51 2.32
CA ILE A 19 -2.68 5.29 1.00
C ILE A 19 -1.17 5.53 1.15
N VAL A 20 -0.38 4.53 0.79
CA VAL A 20 1.08 4.58 0.86
C VAL A 20 1.64 4.26 -0.51
N ILE A 21 2.45 5.17 -1.03
CA ILE A 21 3.27 4.98 -2.23
C ILE A 21 4.69 4.75 -1.73
N THR A 22 5.27 3.61 -2.09
CA THR A 22 6.54 3.11 -1.57
C THR A 22 7.37 2.48 -2.68
N ASP A 23 8.66 2.33 -2.46
CA ASP A 23 9.51 1.44 -3.24
C ASP A 23 9.35 -0.04 -2.80
N ARG A 24 10.18 -0.92 -3.38
CA ARG A 24 10.15 -2.37 -3.10
C ARG A 24 10.59 -2.75 -1.70
N ASP A 25 11.39 -1.91 -1.04
CA ASP A 25 11.91 -2.14 0.30
C ASP A 25 10.97 -1.59 1.38
N GLY A 26 9.80 -1.08 0.98
CA GLY A 26 8.80 -0.55 1.89
C GLY A 26 9.11 0.88 2.35
N ILE A 27 10.04 1.58 1.70
CA ILE A 27 10.37 2.97 2.04
C ILE A 27 9.30 3.92 1.47
N PRO A 28 8.53 4.62 2.33
CA PRO A 28 7.43 5.45 1.86
C PRO A 28 7.93 6.73 1.15
N VAL A 29 7.49 6.94 -0.08
CA VAL A 29 7.67 8.20 -0.84
C VAL A 29 6.53 9.18 -0.53
N ILE A 30 5.30 8.68 -0.52
CA ILE A 30 4.12 9.46 -0.13
C ILE A 30 3.27 8.61 0.80
N LYS A 31 2.85 9.20 1.92
CA LYS A 31 1.96 8.60 2.88
C LYS A 31 0.86 9.58 3.27
N VAL A 32 -0.38 9.12 3.20
CA VAL A 32 -1.56 9.81 3.72
C VAL A 32 -2.36 8.83 4.56
N ASN A 33 -2.79 9.28 5.74
CA ASN A 33 -3.53 8.49 6.70
C ASN A 33 -4.82 9.22 7.09
N ALA A 34 -5.84 8.45 7.44
CA ALA A 34 -6.97 8.93 8.23
C ALA A 34 -6.48 9.27 9.66
N PRO A 35 -7.13 10.22 10.36
CA PRO A 35 -6.70 10.69 11.69
C PRO A 35 -6.63 9.57 12.74
N GLU A 36 -7.48 8.56 12.62
CA GLU A 36 -7.68 7.51 13.62
C GLU A 36 -6.86 6.23 13.38
N ILE A 37 -5.82 6.25 12.55
CA ILE A 37 -4.94 5.08 12.37
C ILE A 37 -3.86 5.01 13.47
N GLN A 38 -3.83 3.90 14.21
CA GLN A 38 -2.61 3.39 14.84
C GLN A 38 -1.83 2.63 13.78
N ASP A 39 -0.50 2.73 13.74
CA ASP A 39 0.28 2.63 12.51
C ASP A 39 1.15 1.36 12.34
N PRO A 40 0.62 0.11 12.46
CA PRO A 40 1.40 -1.07 12.13
C PRO A 40 1.53 -1.27 10.61
N VAL A 41 0.52 -0.84 9.84
CA VAL A 41 0.39 -1.10 8.39
C VAL A 41 1.35 -0.28 7.53
N SER A 42 1.89 0.82 8.05
CA SER A 42 2.85 1.65 7.32
C SER A 42 4.30 1.36 7.68
N LYS A 43 4.56 0.31 8.45
CA LYS A 43 5.94 -0.10 8.78
C LYS A 43 6.60 -0.63 7.50
N PRO A 44 7.86 -0.23 7.21
CA PRO A 44 8.56 -0.69 6.00
C PRO A 44 8.55 -2.21 5.83
N ASN A 45 8.78 -2.98 6.89
CA ASN A 45 8.77 -4.44 6.84
C ASN A 45 7.40 -5.01 6.41
N PHE A 46 6.30 -4.37 6.82
CA PHE A 46 4.96 -4.78 6.38
C PHE A 46 4.78 -4.49 4.89
N LEU A 47 5.14 -3.28 4.44
CA LEU A 47 5.02 -2.87 3.04
C LEU A 47 5.92 -3.70 2.09
N ALA A 48 7.14 -4.03 2.53
CA ALA A 48 8.09 -4.85 1.76
C ALA A 48 7.60 -6.29 1.53
N SER A 49 6.70 -6.80 2.38
CA SER A 49 6.13 -8.15 2.21
C SER A 49 5.37 -8.30 0.87
N VAL A 50 4.76 -7.22 0.37
CA VAL A 50 4.04 -7.20 -0.90
C VAL A 50 4.98 -7.49 -2.08
N SER A 51 6.21 -6.98 -2.04
CA SER A 51 7.22 -7.25 -3.07
C SER A 51 7.51 -8.75 -3.18
N LEU A 52 7.69 -9.42 -2.04
CA LEU A 52 7.89 -10.87 -1.99
C LEU A 52 6.65 -11.62 -2.49
N ALA A 53 5.45 -11.20 -2.09
CA ALA A 53 4.20 -11.81 -2.53
C ALA A 53 4.01 -11.71 -4.05
N ILE A 54 4.32 -10.55 -4.65
CA ILE A 54 4.28 -10.34 -6.10
C ILE A 54 5.24 -11.30 -6.82
N GLU A 55 6.46 -11.43 -6.34
CA GLU A 55 7.46 -12.33 -6.94
C GLU A 55 7.04 -13.79 -6.90
N GLN A 56 6.44 -14.25 -5.79
CA GLN A 56 5.97 -15.63 -5.71
C GLN A 56 4.70 -15.85 -6.53
N ALA A 57 3.74 -14.92 -6.50
CA ALA A 57 2.53 -15.00 -7.30
C ALA A 57 2.83 -15.04 -8.81
N GLY A 58 3.87 -14.33 -9.26
CA GLY A 58 4.30 -14.34 -10.67
C GLY A 58 4.81 -15.71 -11.16
N LYS A 59 5.14 -16.62 -10.25
CA LYS A 59 5.59 -17.98 -10.59
C LYS A 59 4.45 -18.98 -10.76
N LEU A 60 3.21 -18.58 -10.53
CA LEU A 60 2.03 -19.46 -10.62
C LEU A 60 1.54 -19.70 -12.06
N GLY A 61 2.20 -19.14 -13.08
CA GLY A 61 1.82 -19.32 -14.48
C GLY A 61 0.71 -18.38 -14.98
N ASN A 62 0.27 -17.42 -14.15
CA ASN A 62 -0.79 -16.46 -14.49
C ASN A 62 -0.27 -15.15 -15.11
N GLY A 63 0.98 -15.11 -15.55
CA GLY A 63 1.64 -13.89 -16.04
C GLY A 63 2.10 -12.96 -14.91
N LYS A 64 2.26 -11.67 -15.23
CA LYS A 64 2.78 -10.67 -14.29
C LYS A 64 1.71 -10.27 -13.25
N THR A 65 2.01 -10.47 -11.98
CA THR A 65 1.15 -10.01 -10.87
C THR A 65 1.13 -8.49 -10.77
N THR A 66 -0.06 -7.91 -10.70
CA THR A 66 -0.30 -6.46 -10.61
C THR A 66 -0.92 -6.03 -9.28
N ILE A 67 -1.63 -6.94 -8.60
CA ILE A 67 -2.38 -6.66 -7.38
C ILE A 67 -2.19 -7.83 -6.41
N ILE A 68 -1.93 -7.51 -5.14
CA ILE A 68 -1.99 -8.42 -4.00
C ILE A 68 -3.05 -7.88 -3.05
N CYS A 69 -3.96 -8.74 -2.60
CA CYS A 69 -4.92 -8.45 -1.55
C CYS A 69 -4.57 -9.33 -0.35
N ASP A 70 -4.40 -8.72 0.82
CA ASP A 70 -4.14 -9.40 2.08
C ASP A 70 -5.24 -9.04 3.10
N VAL A 71 -5.46 -9.90 4.08
CA VAL A 71 -6.56 -9.82 5.07
C VAL A 71 -6.23 -8.96 6.28
#